data_AF-A0A7Y2GVX8-F1
#
_entry.id   AF-A0A7Y2GVX8-F1
#
_cell.length_a   1.000
_cell.length_b   1.000
_cell.length_c   1.000
_cell.angle_alpha   90.00
_cell.angle_beta   90.00
_cell.angle_gamma   90.00
#
_symmetry.space_group_name_H-M   'P 1'
#
loop_
_entity.id
_entity.type
_entity.pdbx_description
1 polymer ?
#
loop_
_entity_poly.entity_id
_entity_poly.type
_entity_poly.pdbx_seq_one_letter_code
_entity_poly.pdbx_strand_id
1 'polypeptide(L)'
;MAENKGLAEFNKKQLKGSPVTLNARQRIAVGEAIEEVCEYRKWILRAINVRTNHVHILVSIGVESPSKALNSFKAYATRKMREKGFWENNYSPWSNKGSKRYLWNERSIETAANYVENGQGGELPDFD
;
A
#
# COMPACT_ATOMS: atom_id res chain seq x y z
N MET A 1 17.13 1.13 17.15
CA MET A 1 16.25 0.55 18.20
C MET A 1 16.46 -0.95 18.20
N ALA A 2 16.69 -1.57 19.36
CA ALA A 2 16.90 -3.01 19.45
C ALA A 2 15.58 -3.77 19.15
N GLU A 3 15.66 -4.83 18.37
CA GLU A 3 14.52 -5.68 18.03
C GLU A 3 13.99 -6.39 19.28
N ASN A 4 12.70 -6.24 19.58
CA ASN A 4 12.05 -7.02 20.61
C ASN A 4 11.80 -8.44 20.07
N LYS A 5 12.73 -9.36 20.34
CA LYS A 5 12.69 -10.75 19.85
C LYS A 5 11.39 -11.48 20.21
N GLY A 6 10.83 -11.24 21.39
CA GLY A 6 9.56 -11.85 21.81
C GLY A 6 8.38 -11.41 20.95
N LEU A 7 8.30 -10.10 20.64
CA LEU A 7 7.28 -9.55 19.75
C LEU A 7 7.46 -10.04 18.30
N ALA A 8 8.70 -10.12 17.81
CA ALA A 8 9.00 -10.60 16.47
C ALA A 8 8.57 -12.06 16.27
N GLU A 9 8.90 -12.94 17.23
CA GLU A 9 8.51 -14.36 17.20
C GLU A 9 6.99 -14.55 17.34
N PHE A 10 6.33 -13.75 18.18
CA PHE A 10 4.87 -13.76 18.25
C PHE A 10 4.24 -13.39 16.90
N ASN A 11 4.71 -12.31 16.27
CA ASN A 11 4.20 -11.87 14.97
C ASN A 11 4.43 -12.89 13.85
N LYS A 12 5.59 -13.55 13.82
CA LYS A 12 5.88 -14.61 12.83
C LYS A 12 4.88 -15.77 12.94
N LYS A 13 4.53 -16.18 14.16
CA LYS A 13 3.55 -17.26 14.39
C LYS A 13 2.12 -16.93 13.92
N GLN A 14 1.81 -15.65 13.74
CA GLN A 14 0.49 -15.19 13.26
C GLN A 14 0.42 -15.05 11.73
N LEU A 15 1.54 -15.24 11.01
CA LEU A 15 1.55 -15.15 9.56
C LEU A 15 0.82 -16.34 8.94
N LYS A 16 0.01 -16.07 7.91
CA LYS A 16 -0.67 -17.11 7.11
C LYS A 16 0.25 -17.74 6.05
N GLY A 17 1.47 -17.23 5.91
CA GLY A 17 2.45 -17.65 4.92
C GLY A 17 3.71 -16.79 5.02
N SER A 18 4.66 -16.99 4.11
CA SER A 18 5.89 -16.20 4.06
C SER A 18 5.60 -14.70 3.89
N PRO A 19 6.42 -13.81 4.47
CA PRO A 19 6.34 -12.38 4.21
C PRO A 19 6.35 -12.09 2.71
N VAL A 20 5.46 -11.19 2.28
CA VAL A 20 5.29 -10.86 0.86
C VAL A 20 6.29 -9.79 0.47
N THR A 21 6.97 -10.01 -0.66
CA THR A 21 7.78 -9.00 -1.36
C THR A 21 7.21 -8.81 -2.76
N LEU A 22 6.82 -7.59 -3.10
CA LEU A 22 6.25 -7.22 -4.39
C LEU A 22 7.36 -7.04 -5.43
N ASN A 23 7.34 -7.88 -6.46
CA ASN A 23 8.19 -7.73 -7.65
C ASN A 23 7.73 -6.56 -8.54
N ALA A 24 8.49 -6.23 -9.58
CA ALA A 24 8.18 -5.07 -10.43
C ALA A 24 6.76 -5.12 -11.02
N ARG A 25 6.36 -6.27 -11.56
CA ARG A 25 5.04 -6.46 -12.20
C ARG A 25 3.89 -6.32 -11.22
N GLN A 26 4.04 -6.86 -10.01
CA GLN A 26 3.07 -6.71 -8.93
C GLN A 26 2.97 -5.25 -8.48
N ARG A 27 4.09 -4.54 -8.35
CA ARG A 27 4.06 -3.12 -7.95
C ARG A 27 3.34 -2.25 -8.99
N ILE A 28 3.59 -2.48 -10.28
CA ILE A 28 2.89 -1.80 -11.38
C ILE A 28 1.39 -2.09 -11.30
N ALA A 29 0.98 -3.35 -11.19
CA ALA A 29 -0.43 -3.72 -11.09
C ALA A 29 -1.12 -3.12 -9.85
N VAL A 30 -0.42 -3.01 -8.72
CA VAL A 30 -0.92 -2.34 -7.52
C VAL A 30 -1.13 -0.86 -7.76
N GLY A 31 -0.18 -0.18 -8.41
CA GLY A 31 -0.28 1.23 -8.78
C GLY A 31 -1.48 1.52 -9.67
N GLU A 32 -1.59 0.80 -10.79
CA GLU A 32 -2.72 0.90 -11.73
C GLU A 32 -4.07 0.70 -11.01
N ALA A 33 -4.17 -0.32 -10.14
CA ALA A 33 -5.41 -0.60 -9.43
C ALA A 33 -5.81 0.52 -8.46
N ILE A 34 -4.84 1.22 -7.86
CA ILE A 34 -5.09 2.34 -6.96
C ILE A 34 -5.52 3.59 -7.75
N GLU A 35 -4.93 3.83 -8.91
CA GLU A 35 -5.36 4.89 -9.83
C GLU A 35 -6.79 4.64 -10.31
N GLU A 36 -7.08 3.44 -10.81
CA GLU A 36 -8.42 3.03 -11.30
C GLU A 36 -9.50 3.20 -10.22
N VAL A 37 -9.25 2.78 -8.98
CA VAL A 37 -10.25 2.91 -7.92
C VAL A 37 -10.42 4.36 -7.45
N CYS A 38 -9.36 5.18 -7.50
CA CYS A 38 -9.48 6.61 -7.24
C CYS A 38 -10.37 7.27 -8.32
N GLU A 39 -10.15 6.96 -9.60
CA GLU A 39 -10.96 7.48 -10.71
C GLU A 39 -12.42 7.06 -10.61
N TYR A 40 -12.67 5.77 -10.37
CA TYR A 40 -14.01 5.21 -10.23
C TYR A 40 -14.78 5.85 -9.06
N ARG A 41 -14.10 6.06 -7.92
CA ARG A 41 -14.71 6.63 -6.70
C ARG A 41 -14.65 8.16 -6.63
N LYS A 42 -14.08 8.82 -7.64
CA LYS A 42 -13.86 10.27 -7.67
C LYS A 42 -13.04 10.77 -6.47
N TRP A 43 -12.04 9.98 -6.05
CA TRP A 43 -11.03 10.39 -5.09
C TRP A 43 -9.86 11.05 -5.80
N ILE A 44 -9.27 12.06 -5.16
CA ILE A 44 -8.11 12.77 -5.72
C ILE A 44 -6.85 12.10 -5.20
N LEU A 45 -6.21 11.29 -6.03
CA LEU A 45 -4.89 10.74 -5.76
C LEU A 45 -3.84 11.84 -5.95
N ARG A 46 -3.14 12.20 -4.88
CA ARG A 46 -2.11 13.26 -4.90
C ARG A 46 -0.72 12.70 -5.07
N ALA A 47 -0.44 11.57 -4.42
CA ALA A 47 0.82 10.86 -4.55
C ALA A 47 0.63 9.38 -4.20
N ILE A 48 1.42 8.52 -4.83
CA ILE A 48 1.50 7.09 -4.52
C ILE A 48 2.96 6.64 -4.63
N ASN A 49 3.36 5.74 -3.74
CA ASN A 49 4.63 5.05 -3.85
C ASN A 49 4.49 3.59 -3.43
N VAL A 50 4.56 2.70 -4.41
CA VAL A 50 4.47 1.25 -4.21
C VAL A 50 5.89 0.72 -4.02
N ARG A 51 6.24 0.39 -2.77
CA ARG A 51 7.54 -0.22 -2.43
C ARG A 51 7.45 -1.74 -2.50
N THR A 52 8.57 -2.42 -2.29
CA THR A 52 8.64 -3.89 -2.31
C THR A 52 7.90 -4.54 -1.15
N ASN A 53 7.72 -3.87 0.00
CA ASN A 53 7.09 -4.47 1.17
C ASN A 53 5.97 -3.61 1.79
N HIS A 54 5.69 -2.43 1.24
CA HIS A 54 4.60 -1.55 1.69
C HIS A 54 4.20 -0.55 0.60
N VAL A 55 3.06 0.10 0.77
CA VAL A 55 2.55 1.11 -0.17
C VAL A 55 2.17 2.36 0.60
N HIS A 56 2.61 3.52 0.11
CA HIS A 56 2.19 4.83 0.62
C HIS A 56 1.25 5.49 -0.37
N ILE A 57 0.20 6.12 0.15
CA ILE A 57 -0.83 6.78 -0.64
C ILE A 57 -1.21 8.08 0.06
N LEU A 58 -1.13 9.19 -0.67
CA LEU A 58 -1.72 10.46 -0.30
C LEU A 58 -2.95 10.70 -1.17
N VAL A 59 -4.12 10.72 -0.54
CA VAL A 59 -5.41 10.77 -1.26
C VAL A 59 -6.41 11.64 -0.52
N SER A 60 -7.21 12.40 -1.26
CA SER A 60 -8.39 13.09 -0.76
C SER A 60 -9.64 12.25 -1.08
N ILE A 61 -10.31 11.77 -0.04
CA ILE A 61 -11.44 10.82 -0.15
C ILE A 61 -12.82 11.45 0.13
N GLY A 62 -12.89 12.78 0.21
CA GLY A 62 -14.11 13.50 0.54
C GLY A 62 -14.64 13.14 1.93
N VAL A 63 -15.92 12.80 2.02
CA VAL A 63 -16.61 12.43 3.26
C VAL A 63 -16.43 10.95 3.67
N GLU A 64 -15.70 10.17 2.87
CA GLU A 64 -15.54 8.74 3.13
C GLU A 64 -14.57 8.46 4.28
N SER A 65 -14.74 7.29 4.91
CA SER A 65 -13.83 6.88 5.98
C SER A 65 -12.49 6.37 5.42
N PRO A 66 -11.35 6.68 6.07
CA PRO A 66 -10.05 6.12 5.69
C PRO A 66 -9.98 4.59 5.70
N SER A 67 -10.79 3.93 6.54
CA SER A 67 -10.90 2.47 6.55
C SER A 67 -11.55 1.93 5.28
N LYS A 68 -12.57 2.62 4.73
CA LYS A 68 -13.20 2.24 3.45
C LYS A 68 -12.24 2.44 2.28
N ALA A 69 -11.46 3.52 2.29
CA ALA A 69 -10.40 3.76 1.32
C ALA A 69 -9.33 2.67 1.36
N LEU A 70 -8.79 2.38 2.54
CA LEU A 70 -7.79 1.32 2.73
C LEU A 70 -8.29 -0.05 2.24
N ASN A 71 -9.52 -0.42 2.59
CA ASN A 71 -10.10 -1.69 2.16
C ASN A 71 -10.30 -1.75 0.64
N SER A 72 -10.69 -0.64 0.03
CA SER A 72 -10.85 -0.54 -1.43
C SER A 72 -9.51 -0.73 -2.14
N PHE A 73 -8.45 -0.04 -1.71
CA PHE A 73 -7.11 -0.18 -2.30
C PHE A 73 -6.60 -1.62 -2.21
N LYS A 74 -6.70 -2.25 -1.04
CA LYS A 74 -6.28 -3.65 -0.84
C LYS A 74 -7.04 -4.62 -1.73
N ALA A 75 -8.37 -4.49 -1.79
CA ALA A 75 -9.22 -5.38 -2.57
C ALA A 75 -8.97 -5.23 -4.07
N TYR A 76 -8.91 -3.99 -4.57
CA TYR A 76 -8.69 -3.71 -6.00
C TYR A 76 -7.30 -4.13 -6.44
N ALA A 77 -6.26 -3.86 -5.65
CA ALA A 77 -4.90 -4.29 -5.95
C ALA A 77 -4.80 -5.82 -6.00
N THR A 78 -5.41 -6.52 -5.05
CA THR A 78 -5.43 -8.01 -5.06
C THR A 78 -6.17 -8.53 -6.29
N ARG A 79 -7.32 -7.93 -6.64
CA ARG A 79 -8.10 -8.30 -7.82
C ARG A 79 -7.30 -8.12 -9.09
N LYS A 80 -6.68 -6.94 -9.31
CA LYS A 80 -5.88 -6.66 -10.50
C LYS A 80 -4.66 -7.59 -10.61
N MET A 81 -3.95 -7.84 -9.52
CA MET A 81 -2.84 -8.81 -9.54
C MET A 81 -3.31 -10.22 -9.91
N ARG A 82 -4.49 -10.66 -9.44
CA ARG A 82 -5.08 -11.94 -9.84
C ARG A 82 -5.48 -11.97 -11.31
N GLU A 83 -6.13 -10.92 -11.80
CA GLU A 83 -6.53 -10.79 -13.21
C GLU A 83 -5.33 -10.85 -14.15
N LYS A 84 -4.18 -10.29 -13.76
CA LYS A 84 -2.92 -10.34 -14.53
C LYS A 84 -2.09 -11.61 -14.30
N GLY A 85 -2.53 -12.54 -13.45
CA GLY A 85 -1.75 -13.74 -13.11
C GLY A 85 -0.50 -13.46 -12.26
N PHE A 86 -0.41 -12.29 -11.61
CA PHE A 86 0.73 -11.91 -10.77
C PHE A 86 0.54 -12.29 -9.29
N TRP A 87 -0.61 -12.87 -8.93
CA TRP A 87 -0.88 -13.32 -7.58
C TRP A 87 -1.77 -14.56 -7.56
N GLU A 88 -1.19 -15.71 -7.27
CA GLU A 88 -1.89 -17.01 -7.27
C GLU A 88 -2.29 -17.47 -5.85
N ASN A 89 -1.78 -16.80 -4.81
CA ASN A 89 -2.07 -17.20 -3.44
C ASN A 89 -3.55 -16.95 -3.08
N ASN A 90 -4.17 -17.94 -2.44
CA ASN A 90 -5.54 -17.87 -1.93
C ASN A 90 -5.73 -16.75 -0.90
N TYR A 91 -4.68 -16.43 -0.13
CA TYR A 91 -4.66 -15.34 0.84
C TYR A 91 -4.31 -14.00 0.19
N SER A 92 -4.86 -12.93 0.77
CA SER A 92 -4.48 -11.55 0.42
C SER A 92 -3.00 -11.29 0.76
N PRO A 93 -2.25 -10.53 -0.06
CA PRO A 93 -0.86 -10.15 0.23
C PRO A 93 -0.76 -9.13 1.38
N TRP A 94 -1.88 -8.49 1.73
CA TRP A 94 -1.91 -7.39 2.68
C TRP A 94 -2.09 -7.87 4.12
N SER A 95 -1.42 -7.19 5.05
CA SER A 95 -1.75 -7.27 6.46
C SER A 95 -3.20 -6.81 6.72
N ASN A 96 -3.79 -7.17 7.86
CA ASN A 96 -5.20 -6.83 8.14
C ASN A 96 -5.42 -5.30 8.23
N LYS A 97 -4.58 -4.59 8.99
CA LYS A 97 -4.70 -3.14 9.21
C LYS A 97 -3.76 -2.34 8.30
N GLY A 98 -3.74 -1.03 8.47
CA GLY A 98 -2.86 -0.11 7.75
C GLY A 98 -2.79 1.21 8.50
N SER A 99 -1.64 1.88 8.44
CA SER A 99 -1.46 3.22 9.01
C SER A 99 -2.32 4.21 8.24
N LYS A 100 -3.03 5.08 8.96
CA LYS A 100 -3.92 6.10 8.41
C LYS A 100 -3.72 7.37 9.22
N ARG A 101 -3.43 8.49 8.55
CA ARG A 101 -3.25 9.80 9.18
C ARG A 101 -4.08 10.81 8.43
N TYR A 102 -4.84 11.62 9.16
CA TYR A 102 -5.55 12.77 8.59
C TYR A 102 -4.59 13.94 8.48
N LEU A 103 -4.66 14.66 7.37
CA LEU A 103 -3.87 15.86 7.11
C LEU A 103 -4.84 17.01 6.92
N TRP A 104 -4.67 18.08 7.70
CA TRP A 104 -5.68 19.13 7.85
C TRP A 104 -5.23 20.50 7.30
N ASN A 105 -3.97 20.64 6.91
CA ASN A 105 -3.45 21.88 6.32
C ASN A 105 -2.52 21.59 5.15
N GLU A 106 -2.37 22.59 4.29
CA GLU A 106 -1.62 22.52 3.03
C GLU A 106 -0.17 22.11 3.24
N ARG A 107 0.51 22.71 4.24
CA ARG A 107 1.89 22.33 4.62
C ARG A 107 2.03 20.85 4.96
N SER A 108 1.03 20.27 5.63
CA SER A 108 1.03 18.84 5.98
C SER A 108 0.80 17.96 4.75
N ILE A 109 0.01 18.43 3.78
CA ILE A 109 -0.19 17.78 2.49
C ILE A 109 1.11 17.79 1.67
N GLU A 110 1.78 18.93 1.56
CA GLU A 110 3.07 19.06 0.87
C GLU A 110 4.15 18.19 1.51
N THR A 111 4.25 18.23 2.84
CA THR A 111 5.22 17.40 3.58
C THR A 111 4.94 15.92 3.36
N ALA A 112 3.66 15.52 3.35
CA ALA A 112 3.28 14.15 3.05
C ALA A 112 3.56 13.76 1.60
N ALA A 113 3.32 14.64 0.63
CA ALA A 113 3.64 14.39 -0.79
C ALA A 113 5.15 14.16 -0.95
N ASN A 114 5.98 15.04 -0.39
CA ASN A 114 7.44 14.89 -0.38
C ASN A 114 7.89 13.58 0.29
N TYR A 115 7.24 13.18 1.39
CA TYR A 115 7.55 11.90 2.03
C TYR A 115 7.16 10.71 1.15
N VAL A 116 5.99 10.73 0.52
CA VAL A 116 5.52 9.66 -0.38
C VAL A 116 6.46 9.53 -1.56
N GLU A 117 6.83 10.63 -2.20
CA GLU A 117 7.64 10.64 -3.41
C GLU A 117 9.12 10.39 -3.11
N ASN A 118 9.70 11.13 -2.16
CA ASN A 118 11.15 11.22 -1.96
C ASN A 118 11.64 10.59 -0.65
N GLY A 119 10.74 10.31 0.30
CA GLY A 119 11.09 9.89 1.66
C GLY A 119 11.19 8.38 1.90
N GLN A 120 11.00 7.54 0.88
CA GLN A 120 10.88 6.07 1.04
C GLN A 120 12.16 5.26 0.79
N GLY A 121 13.31 5.95 0.68
CA GLY A 121 14.59 5.36 0.29
C GLY A 121 14.82 5.41 -1.23
N GLY A 122 15.95 4.86 -1.68
CA GLY A 122 16.41 4.96 -3.08
C GLY A 122 15.60 4.14 -4.10
N GLU A 123 16.18 4.02 -5.30
CA GLU A 123 15.61 3.25 -6.42
C GLU A 123 15.24 1.83 -6.01
N LEU A 124 14.11 1.36 -6.54
CA LEU A 124 13.64 0.01 -6.27
C LEU A 124 14.24 -0.94 -7.31
N PRO A 125 14.67 -2.12 -6.90
CA PRO A 125 15.14 -3.11 -7.84
C PRO A 125 13.98 -3.65 -8.70
N ASP A 126 14.27 -3.81 -9.99
CA ASP A 126 13.46 -4.54 -10.94
C ASP A 126 13.81 -6.02 -10.87
N PHE A 127 13.43 -6.65 -9.76
CA PHE A 127 13.41 -8.11 -9.71
C PHE A 127 12.14 -8.59 -10.44
N ASP A 128 12.31 -9.52 -11.39
CA ASP A 128 11.25 -10.22 -12.12
C ASP A 128 10.49 -11.22 -11.23
#